data_AF-A0A1H3WRY3-F1
#
_entry.id   AF-A0A1H3WRY3-F1
#
_cell.length_a   1.000
_cell.length_b   1.000
_cell.length_c   1.000
_cell.angle_alpha   90.00
_cell.angle_beta   90.00
_cell.angle_gamma   90.00
#
_symmetry.space_group_name_H-M   'P 1'
#
loop_
_entity.id
_entity.type
_entity.pdbx_description
1 polymer ?
#
loop_
_entity_poly.entity_id
_entity_poly.type
_entity_poly.pdbx_seq_one_letter_code
_entity_poly.pdbx_strand_id
1 'polypeptide(L)'
;MDKLEDFIISEPYQVTDEDEAAFQEASPDEKDKDHWKKDCLDEFKERFRDDMEPKQNYICAYCRLELHPNEVTPEIEHIVPKSEKPNWMYDPFNLCISCKLCNTKKSTKEVLRDNTIEELPHNSDAYLLIHPHLDRYSDHIEFVGDVLYKAKGDSDSKGAKTIEICELNRLEVAIARAIQCINKHGIGQHYIDFLLLMDNPMNRKLIKDENVERFKKKLKERIRVYLERQRQ
;
A
#
# COMPACT_ATOMS: atom_id res chain seq x y z
N MET A 1 -5.37 -8.68 -11.90
CA MET A 1 -5.56 -8.68 -10.44
C MET A 1 -6.17 -10.00 -10.06
N ASP A 2 -5.50 -10.74 -9.19
CA ASP A 2 -6.04 -12.00 -8.66
C ASP A 2 -6.84 -11.80 -7.37
N LYS A 3 -7.38 -12.89 -6.82
CA LYS A 3 -8.17 -12.86 -5.58
C LYS A 3 -7.34 -12.48 -4.34
N LEU A 4 -6.03 -12.72 -4.36
CA LEU A 4 -5.16 -12.37 -3.24
C LEU A 4 -4.86 -10.88 -3.23
N GLU A 5 -4.75 -10.25 -4.40
CA GLU A 5 -4.56 -8.80 -4.55
C GLU A 5 -5.86 -7.99 -4.31
N ASP A 6 -7.03 -8.57 -4.59
CA ASP A 6 -8.35 -7.90 -4.50
C ASP A 6 -9.05 -8.05 -3.14
N PHE A 7 -8.29 -8.08 -2.05
CA PHE A 7 -8.83 -8.24 -0.71
C PHE A 7 -9.35 -6.93 -0.10
N ILE A 8 -10.36 -7.09 0.77
CA ILE A 8 -10.78 -6.11 1.77
C ILE A 8 -10.43 -6.69 3.14
N ILE A 9 -9.88 -5.86 4.02
CA ILE A 9 -9.70 -6.23 5.42
C ILE A 9 -11.08 -6.25 6.08
N SER A 10 -11.68 -7.43 6.20
CA SER A 10 -13.04 -7.59 6.72
C SER A 10 -13.10 -7.68 8.24
N GLU A 11 -11.98 -8.05 8.87
CA GLU A 11 -11.85 -8.22 10.31
C GLU A 11 -10.62 -7.44 10.81
N PRO A 12 -10.80 -6.20 11.29
CA PRO A 12 -9.74 -5.46 11.96
C PRO A 12 -9.19 -6.24 13.17
N TYR A 13 -7.96 -5.93 13.57
CA TYR A 13 -7.36 -6.48 14.78
C TYR A 13 -8.25 -6.25 16.00
N GLN A 14 -8.39 -7.26 16.86
CA GLN A 14 -9.19 -7.19 18.08
C GLN A 14 -8.26 -6.83 19.24
N VAL A 15 -8.43 -5.63 19.79
CA VAL A 15 -7.64 -5.10 20.91
C VAL A 15 -7.84 -5.97 22.15
N THR A 16 -6.75 -6.36 22.81
CA THR A 16 -6.78 -7.11 24.09
C THR A 16 -6.69 -6.19 25.30
N ASP A 17 -6.99 -6.70 26.49
CA ASP A 17 -6.84 -5.95 27.74
C ASP A 17 -5.39 -5.48 27.95
N GLU A 18 -4.40 -6.28 27.53
CA GLU A 18 -2.98 -5.89 27.58
C GLU A 18 -2.66 -4.75 26.62
N ASP A 19 -3.28 -4.72 25.44
CA ASP A 19 -3.13 -3.62 24.49
C ASP A 19 -3.72 -2.32 25.06
N GLU A 20 -4.91 -2.39 25.66
CA GLU A 20 -5.54 -1.22 26.30
C GLU A 20 -4.68 -0.66 27.45
N ALA A 21 -4.10 -1.55 28.27
CA ALA A 21 -3.18 -1.16 29.33
C ALA A 21 -1.94 -0.45 28.75
N ALA A 22 -1.37 -0.98 27.67
CA ALA A 22 -0.23 -0.35 26.98
C ALA A 22 -0.61 1.00 26.36
N PHE A 23 -1.83 1.16 25.81
CA PHE A 23 -2.31 2.44 25.29
C PHE A 23 -2.44 3.49 26.39
N GLN A 24 -2.96 3.11 27.55
CA GLN A 24 -3.08 3.99 28.71
C GLN A 24 -1.71 4.37 29.28
N GLU A 25 -0.75 3.44 29.32
CA GLU A 25 0.63 3.77 29.70
C GLU A 25 1.29 4.71 28.68
N ALA A 26 1.06 4.48 27.39
CA ALA A 26 1.62 5.30 26.32
C ALA A 26 0.99 6.70 26.27
N SER A 27 -0.29 6.85 26.60
CA SER A 27 -1.03 8.12 26.53
C SER A 27 -1.91 8.30 27.78
N PRO A 28 -1.34 8.61 28.96
CA PRO A 28 -2.09 8.65 30.21
C PRO A 28 -3.10 9.80 30.27
N ASP A 29 -2.80 10.93 29.61
CA ASP A 29 -3.62 12.13 29.58
C ASP A 29 -4.16 12.39 28.15
N GLU A 30 -3.34 13.00 27.29
CA GLU A 30 -3.67 13.28 25.89
C GLU A 30 -2.85 12.40 24.94
N LYS A 31 -3.42 12.12 23.77
CA LYS A 31 -2.73 11.37 22.71
C LYS A 31 -1.91 12.33 21.86
N ASP A 32 -0.62 12.04 21.74
CA ASP A 32 0.29 12.69 20.80
C ASP A 32 0.87 11.66 19.81
N LYS A 33 1.17 12.11 18.58
CA LYS A 33 1.71 11.25 17.51
C LYS A 33 3.00 10.51 17.89
N ASP A 34 3.81 11.09 18.77
CA ASP A 34 5.10 10.55 19.20
C ASP A 34 4.93 9.47 20.27
N HIS A 35 3.76 9.36 20.91
CA HIS A 35 3.46 8.27 21.84
C HIS A 35 3.48 6.89 21.17
N TRP A 36 3.23 6.80 19.86
CA TRP A 36 3.42 5.55 19.09
C TRP A 36 4.83 4.95 19.19
N LYS A 37 5.83 5.79 19.48
CA LYS A 37 7.24 5.38 19.56
C LYS A 37 7.61 4.81 20.93
N LYS A 38 6.70 4.84 21.91
CA LYS A 38 6.97 4.32 23.26
C LYS A 38 7.09 2.79 23.23
N ASP A 39 8.07 2.30 23.96
CA ASP A 39 8.44 0.88 24.01
C ASP A 39 7.33 0.00 24.62
N CYS A 40 6.48 0.56 25.50
CA CYS A 40 5.32 -0.15 26.05
C CYS A 40 4.33 -0.64 24.97
N LEU A 41 4.38 -0.07 23.77
CA LEU A 41 3.55 -0.48 22.63
C LEU A 41 4.18 -1.59 21.78
N ASP A 42 5.41 -2.02 22.06
CA ASP A 42 6.12 -2.92 21.16
C ASP A 42 5.46 -4.29 21.07
N GLU A 43 5.00 -4.85 22.20
CA GLU A 43 4.26 -6.11 22.19
C GLU A 43 2.93 -6.00 21.43
N PHE A 44 2.20 -4.88 21.57
CA PHE A 44 0.98 -4.63 20.78
C PHE A 44 1.30 -4.61 19.28
N LYS A 45 2.37 -3.91 18.88
CA LYS A 45 2.77 -3.84 17.46
C LYS A 45 3.16 -5.22 16.94
N GLU A 46 3.80 -6.06 17.74
CA GLU A 46 4.11 -7.45 17.36
C GLU A 46 2.83 -8.28 17.18
N ARG A 47 1.94 -8.30 18.18
CA ARG A 47 0.62 -8.98 18.08
C ARG A 47 -0.19 -8.51 16.88
N PHE A 48 -0.22 -7.20 16.63
CA PHE A 48 -0.91 -6.63 15.48
C PHE A 48 -0.34 -7.16 14.15
N ARG A 49 0.98 -7.24 14.00
CA ARG A 49 1.58 -7.78 12.76
C ARG A 49 1.26 -9.25 12.58
N ASP A 50 1.41 -10.05 13.63
CA ASP A 50 1.16 -11.49 13.59
C ASP A 50 -0.29 -11.83 13.17
N ASP A 51 -1.25 -11.01 13.59
CA ASP A 51 -2.66 -11.16 13.21
C ASP A 51 -2.96 -10.60 11.81
N MET A 52 -2.45 -9.41 11.49
CA MET A 52 -2.89 -8.67 10.30
C MET A 52 -2.16 -9.06 9.03
N GLU A 53 -0.89 -9.49 9.10
CA GLU A 53 -0.15 -9.97 7.92
C GLU A 53 -0.86 -11.12 7.18
N PRO A 54 -1.26 -12.23 7.84
CA PRO A 54 -2.01 -13.30 7.17
C PRO A 54 -3.39 -12.86 6.70
N LYS A 55 -4.11 -12.01 7.46
CA LYS A 55 -5.41 -11.45 7.04
C LYS A 55 -5.31 -10.59 5.77
N GLN A 56 -4.15 -9.99 5.52
CA GLN A 56 -3.84 -9.25 4.30
C GLN A 56 -3.13 -10.09 3.23
N ASN A 57 -3.11 -11.42 3.36
CA ASN A 57 -2.43 -12.33 2.44
C ASN A 57 -0.92 -12.05 2.29
N TYR A 58 -0.28 -11.48 3.31
CA TYR A 58 1.11 -10.99 3.24
C TYR A 58 1.32 -10.01 2.08
N ILE A 59 0.33 -9.18 1.77
CA ILE A 59 0.36 -8.22 0.67
C ILE A 59 0.18 -6.80 1.22
N CYS A 60 0.94 -5.86 0.68
CA CYS A 60 0.84 -4.45 1.03
C CYS A 60 -0.56 -3.89 0.71
N ALA A 61 -1.19 -3.22 1.67
CA ALA A 61 -2.54 -2.65 1.52
C ALA A 61 -2.71 -1.67 0.34
N TYR A 62 -1.62 -1.02 -0.12
CA TYR A 62 -1.67 -0.05 -1.21
C TYR A 62 -1.16 -0.61 -2.54
N CYS A 63 0.12 -0.99 -2.64
CA CYS A 63 0.67 -1.45 -3.91
C CYS A 63 0.27 -2.89 -4.28
N ARG A 64 -0.32 -3.65 -3.35
CA ARG A 64 -0.67 -5.06 -3.61
C ARG A 64 0.52 -5.94 -4.04
N LEU A 65 1.76 -5.50 -3.76
CA LEU A 65 2.94 -6.33 -3.86
C LEU A 65 3.07 -7.20 -2.62
N GLU A 66 3.64 -8.39 -2.81
CA GLU A 66 3.99 -9.30 -1.73
C GLU A 66 4.94 -8.61 -0.74
N LEU A 67 4.69 -8.83 0.55
CA LEU A 67 5.54 -8.45 1.65
C LEU A 67 6.49 -9.61 1.91
N HIS A 68 7.75 -9.27 2.19
CA HIS A 68 8.75 -10.25 2.60
C HIS A 68 9.24 -9.89 4.01
N PRO A 69 8.47 -10.25 5.07
CA PRO A 69 8.79 -9.85 6.44
C PRO A 69 10.17 -10.30 6.93
N ASN A 70 10.67 -11.41 6.36
CA ASN A 70 12.01 -11.94 6.63
C ASN A 70 13.15 -11.08 6.04
N GLU A 71 12.86 -10.20 5.09
CA GLU A 71 13.84 -9.31 4.46
C GLU A 71 13.72 -7.88 4.97
N VAL A 72 12.48 -7.38 5.03
CA VAL A 72 12.15 -6.03 5.49
C VAL A 72 10.85 -6.10 6.27
N THR A 73 10.91 -5.74 7.56
CA THR A 73 9.73 -5.65 8.42
C THR A 73 8.68 -4.72 7.81
N PRO A 74 7.45 -5.21 7.56
CA PRO A 74 6.35 -4.38 7.10
C PRO A 74 5.97 -3.33 8.16
N GLU A 75 5.43 -2.22 7.68
CA GLU A 75 5.06 -1.09 8.52
C GLU A 75 3.59 -1.22 8.94
N ILE A 76 3.32 -0.92 10.22
CA ILE A 76 1.96 -0.65 10.68
C ILE A 76 1.62 0.77 10.24
N GLU A 77 0.87 0.85 9.15
CA GLU A 77 0.44 2.09 8.56
C GLU A 77 -0.80 2.62 9.27
N HIS A 78 -0.82 3.93 9.50
CA HIS A 78 -2.02 4.65 9.89
C HIS A 78 -2.69 5.19 8.63
N ILE A 79 -3.89 4.71 8.29
CA ILE A 79 -4.62 5.13 7.10
C ILE A 79 -4.83 6.65 7.14
N VAL A 80 -5.36 7.17 8.24
CA VAL A 80 -5.35 8.59 8.57
C VAL A 80 -4.11 8.88 9.41
N PRO A 81 -3.25 9.83 8.99
CA PRO A 81 -2.01 10.11 9.70
C PRO A 81 -2.24 10.48 11.16
N LYS A 82 -1.56 9.80 12.08
CA LYS A 82 -1.56 10.13 13.51
C LYS A 82 -1.07 11.55 13.83
N SER A 83 -0.34 12.19 12.91
CA SER A 83 0.05 13.60 13.05
C SER A 83 -1.13 14.57 12.86
N GLU A 84 -2.16 14.15 12.14
CA GLU A 84 -3.39 14.92 11.93
C GLU A 84 -4.47 14.53 12.94
N LYS A 85 -4.59 13.22 13.22
CA LYS A 85 -5.58 12.67 14.15
C LYS A 85 -4.94 11.71 15.17
N PRO A 86 -4.20 12.21 16.18
CA PRO A 86 -3.58 11.37 17.22
C PRO A 86 -4.59 10.47 17.95
N ASN A 87 -5.84 10.92 18.08
CA ASN A 87 -6.88 10.18 18.78
C ASN A 87 -7.21 8.81 18.15
N TRP A 88 -7.00 8.67 16.83
CA TRP A 88 -7.28 7.45 16.06
C TRP A 88 -6.04 6.57 15.90
N MET A 89 -4.94 6.89 16.57
CA MET A 89 -3.64 6.21 16.39
C MET A 89 -3.64 4.75 16.84
N TYR A 90 -4.48 4.40 17.82
CA TYR A 90 -4.59 3.03 18.33
C TYR A 90 -5.81 2.28 17.78
N ASP A 91 -6.65 2.92 16.97
CA ASP A 91 -7.87 2.31 16.46
C ASP A 91 -7.51 1.30 15.34
N PRO A 92 -7.81 0.00 15.51
CA PRO A 92 -7.49 -1.01 14.50
C PRO A 92 -8.07 -0.74 13.11
N PHE A 93 -9.22 -0.05 13.03
CA PHE A 93 -9.84 0.32 11.76
C PHE A 93 -9.04 1.39 11.02
N ASN A 94 -8.25 2.19 11.74
CA ASN A 94 -7.30 3.15 11.17
C ASN A 94 -5.92 2.53 10.87
N LEU A 95 -5.70 1.25 11.14
CA LEU A 95 -4.41 0.58 10.96
C LEU A 95 -4.45 -0.48 9.85
N CYS A 96 -3.35 -0.64 9.13
CA CYS A 96 -3.15 -1.74 8.18
C CYS A 96 -1.66 -2.04 7.99
N ILE A 97 -1.31 -3.18 7.40
CA ILE A 97 0.07 -3.49 7.03
C ILE A 97 0.40 -2.93 5.64
N SER A 98 1.51 -2.20 5.54
CA SER A 98 2.02 -1.69 4.28
C SER A 98 3.51 -1.94 4.10
N CYS A 99 4.00 -1.91 2.87
CA CYS A 99 5.44 -1.90 2.63
C CYS A 99 6.03 -0.55 3.01
N LYS A 100 7.29 -0.55 3.46
CA LYS A 100 8.02 0.67 3.87
C LYS A 100 7.99 1.80 2.85
N LEU A 101 8.09 1.47 1.56
CA LEU A 101 8.06 2.46 0.50
C LEU A 101 6.68 3.12 0.35
N CYS A 102 5.58 2.37 0.48
CA CYS A 102 4.24 2.94 0.42
C CYS A 102 3.93 3.80 1.64
N ASN A 103 4.23 3.33 2.86
CA ASN A 103 4.15 4.16 4.07
C ASN A 103 4.93 5.46 3.91
N THR A 104 6.20 5.37 3.48
CA THR A 104 7.04 6.56 3.29
C THR A 104 6.47 7.54 2.26
N LYS A 105 5.88 7.03 1.17
CA LYS A 105 5.30 7.89 0.13
C LYS A 105 3.99 8.51 0.55
N LYS A 106 3.12 7.77 1.25
CA LYS A 106 1.89 8.30 1.81
C LYS A 106 2.19 9.34 2.89
N SER A 107 3.08 9.02 3.83
CA SER A 107 3.52 9.91 4.90
C SER A 107 2.33 10.56 5.61
N THR A 108 2.37 11.88 5.81
CA THR A 108 1.33 12.69 6.43
C THR A 108 0.47 13.42 5.39
N LYS A 109 0.27 12.84 4.20
CA LYS A 109 -0.62 13.43 3.19
C LYS A 109 -2.07 13.30 3.65
N GLU A 110 -2.87 14.32 3.36
CA GLU A 110 -4.31 14.35 3.63
C GLU A 110 -5.03 13.22 2.89
N VAL A 111 -5.82 12.45 3.63
CA VAL A 111 -6.57 11.29 3.11
C VAL A 111 -8.07 11.41 3.28
N LEU A 112 -8.54 12.38 4.08
CA LEU A 112 -9.96 12.61 4.32
C LEU A 112 -10.48 13.67 3.35
N ARG A 113 -11.77 13.60 3.01
CA ARG A 113 -12.46 14.67 2.29
C ARG A 113 -12.79 15.86 3.17
N ASP A 114 -13.01 15.60 4.45
CA ASP A 114 -13.28 16.59 5.47
C ASP A 114 -12.41 16.31 6.69
N ASN A 115 -11.43 17.17 6.91
CA ASN A 115 -10.50 17.06 8.03
C ASN A 115 -11.05 17.60 9.36
N THR A 116 -12.25 18.20 9.37
CA THR A 116 -12.87 18.74 10.59
C THR A 116 -13.56 17.68 11.44
N ILE A 117 -13.80 16.49 10.89
CA ILE A 117 -14.47 15.39 11.60
C ILE A 117 -13.68 14.96 12.84
N GLU A 118 -14.38 14.69 13.95
CA GLU A 118 -13.76 14.32 15.23
C GLU A 118 -13.74 12.81 15.47
N GLU A 119 -14.70 12.09 14.89
CA GLU A 119 -14.82 10.63 14.96
C GLU A 119 -14.25 9.96 13.70
N LEU A 120 -13.68 8.77 13.87
CA LEU A 120 -13.13 7.97 12.77
C LEU A 120 -14.28 7.51 11.85
N PRO A 121 -14.34 7.94 10.58
CA PRO A 121 -15.46 7.63 9.71
C PRO A 121 -15.39 6.17 9.24
N HIS A 122 -16.52 5.47 9.31
CA HIS A 122 -16.64 4.07 8.85
C HIS A 122 -17.32 3.94 7.48
N ASN A 123 -17.47 5.05 6.76
CA ASN A 123 -18.03 5.09 5.40
C ASN A 123 -16.93 5.39 4.38
N SER A 124 -16.96 4.67 3.25
CA SER A 124 -15.93 4.77 2.20
C SER A 124 -15.78 6.21 1.68
N ASP A 125 -16.88 6.93 1.48
CA ASP A 125 -16.88 8.26 0.86
C ASP A 125 -16.15 9.33 1.65
N ALA A 126 -15.90 9.12 2.96
CA ALA A 126 -15.12 10.05 3.78
C ALA A 126 -13.64 10.12 3.36
N TYR A 127 -13.15 9.14 2.61
CA TYR A 127 -11.75 9.02 2.23
C TYR A 127 -11.51 9.40 0.76
N LEU A 128 -10.38 10.08 0.51
CA LEU A 128 -9.85 10.41 -0.81
C LEU A 128 -9.21 9.20 -1.49
N LEU A 129 -8.62 8.28 -0.73
CA LEU A 129 -7.93 7.09 -1.23
C LEU A 129 -8.71 5.80 -0.95
N ILE A 130 -8.31 4.69 -1.58
CA ILE A 130 -8.88 3.36 -1.35
C ILE A 130 -8.57 2.93 0.08
N HIS A 131 -9.61 2.84 0.91
CA HIS A 131 -9.53 2.45 2.30
C HIS A 131 -9.45 0.92 2.41
N PRO A 132 -8.37 0.35 2.99
CA PRO A 132 -8.15 -1.10 3.02
C PRO A 132 -9.28 -1.93 3.66
N HIS A 133 -10.02 -1.34 4.62
CA HIS A 133 -11.13 -1.99 5.31
C HIS A 133 -12.50 -1.80 4.64
N LEU A 134 -12.64 -0.88 3.69
CA LEU A 134 -13.95 -0.49 3.15
C LEU A 134 -14.08 -0.70 1.64
N ASP A 135 -12.96 -0.68 0.92
CA ASP A 135 -12.96 -0.63 -0.53
C ASP A 135 -12.32 -1.86 -1.14
N ARG A 136 -13.03 -2.46 -2.08
CA ARG A 136 -12.45 -3.48 -2.95
C ARG A 136 -11.52 -2.82 -3.97
N TYR A 137 -10.29 -3.30 -4.06
CA TYR A 137 -9.25 -2.65 -4.85
C TYR A 137 -9.60 -2.63 -6.35
N SER A 138 -10.18 -3.71 -6.86
CA SER A 138 -10.59 -3.85 -8.26
C SER A 138 -11.74 -2.95 -8.68
N ASP A 139 -12.52 -2.38 -7.76
CA ASP A 139 -13.55 -1.40 -8.09
C ASP A 139 -12.94 -0.03 -8.48
N HIS A 140 -11.71 0.22 -8.05
CA HIS A 140 -11.05 1.52 -8.20
C HIS A 140 -9.79 1.50 -9.08
N ILE A 141 -9.09 0.36 -9.16
CA ILE A 141 -7.85 0.24 -9.91
C ILE A 141 -7.88 -1.02 -10.79
N GLU A 142 -7.34 -0.89 -12.01
CA GLU A 142 -6.99 -2.01 -12.87
C GLU A 142 -5.48 -2.05 -13.11
N PHE A 143 -4.94 -3.24 -13.36
CA PHE A 143 -3.54 -3.39 -13.74
C PHE A 143 -3.41 -3.44 -15.26
N VAL A 144 -2.47 -2.65 -15.77
CA VAL A 144 -2.08 -2.63 -17.17
C VAL A 144 -0.84 -3.50 -17.31
N GLY A 145 -1.00 -4.65 -17.97
CA GLY A 145 0.08 -5.62 -18.18
C GLY A 145 0.62 -6.19 -16.89
N ASP A 146 -0.23 -6.25 -15.85
CA ASP A 146 0.13 -6.65 -14.48
C ASP A 146 1.25 -5.84 -13.82
N VAL A 147 1.65 -4.70 -14.41
CA VAL A 147 2.79 -3.89 -13.91
C VAL A 147 2.42 -2.46 -13.55
N LEU A 148 1.60 -1.78 -14.36
CA LEU A 148 1.20 -0.40 -14.07
C LEU A 148 -0.20 -0.38 -13.47
N TYR A 149 -0.44 0.59 -12.59
CA TYR A 149 -1.73 0.85 -11.96
C TYR A 149 -2.46 1.91 -12.79
N LYS A 150 -3.70 1.64 -13.12
CA LYS A 150 -4.59 2.57 -13.79
C LYS A 150 -5.86 2.74 -12.97
N ALA A 151 -6.19 3.99 -12.66
CA ALA A 151 -7.42 4.31 -11.97
C ALA A 151 -8.64 4.04 -12.86
N LYS A 152 -9.72 3.57 -12.24
CA LYS A 152 -11.07 3.58 -12.80
C LYS A 152 -11.75 4.87 -12.36
N GLY A 153 -12.30 5.61 -13.32
CA GLY A 153 -12.90 6.93 -13.09
C GLY A 153 -11.96 8.08 -13.46
N ASP A 154 -12.29 9.27 -12.96
CA ASP A 154 -11.56 10.50 -13.21
C ASP A 154 -10.37 10.70 -12.26
N SER A 155 -9.74 11.88 -12.32
CA SER A 155 -8.60 12.26 -11.46
C SER A 155 -8.93 12.39 -9.98
N ASP A 156 -10.22 12.49 -9.62
CA ASP A 156 -10.68 12.64 -8.23
C ASP A 156 -11.26 11.33 -7.66
N SER A 157 -11.29 10.27 -8.47
CA SER A 157 -11.56 8.91 -8.03
C SER A 157 -10.56 8.43 -6.97
N LYS A 158 -11.01 7.52 -6.10
CA LYS A 158 -10.15 6.92 -5.06
C LYS A 158 -8.93 6.22 -5.63
N GLY A 159 -9.09 5.56 -6.78
CA GLY A 159 -7.99 4.91 -7.49
C GLY A 159 -6.93 5.91 -7.93
N ALA A 160 -7.33 7.05 -8.50
CA ALA A 160 -6.41 8.08 -8.94
C ALA A 160 -5.64 8.70 -7.77
N LYS A 161 -6.33 9.04 -6.69
CA LYS A 161 -5.71 9.58 -5.46
C LYS A 161 -4.80 8.57 -4.79
N THR A 162 -5.15 7.28 -4.76
CA THR A 162 -4.27 6.23 -4.20
C THR A 162 -2.98 6.10 -5.01
N ILE A 163 -3.08 6.04 -6.35
CA ILE A 163 -1.92 5.98 -7.24
C ILE A 163 -1.02 7.21 -7.07
N GLU A 164 -1.63 8.39 -6.89
CA GLU A 164 -0.92 9.65 -6.67
C GLU A 164 -0.23 9.71 -5.31
N ILE A 165 -0.99 9.55 -4.22
CA ILE A 165 -0.52 9.68 -2.83
C ILE A 165 0.62 8.69 -2.57
N CYS A 166 0.43 7.43 -2.96
CA CYS A 166 1.41 6.36 -2.75
C CYS A 166 2.44 6.23 -3.89
N GLU A 167 2.34 7.06 -4.93
CA GLU A 167 3.19 7.04 -6.13
C GLU A 167 3.35 5.64 -6.75
N LEU A 168 2.23 4.93 -6.97
CA LEU A 168 2.24 3.50 -7.31
C LEU A 168 2.88 3.18 -8.67
N ASN A 169 2.98 4.15 -9.59
CA ASN A 169 3.60 3.99 -10.90
C ASN A 169 5.07 4.44 -10.98
N ARG A 170 5.74 4.64 -9.84
CA ARG A 170 7.20 4.89 -9.83
C ARG A 170 7.99 3.65 -10.25
N LEU A 171 9.23 3.87 -10.70
CA LEU A 171 10.07 2.85 -11.32
C LEU A 171 10.27 1.63 -10.41
N GLU A 172 10.49 1.86 -9.12
CA GLU A 172 10.77 0.79 -8.14
C GLU A 172 9.58 -0.17 -8.01
N VAL A 173 8.35 0.36 -8.01
CA VAL A 173 7.13 -0.46 -7.91
C VAL A 173 6.88 -1.21 -9.22
N ALA A 174 7.09 -0.55 -10.36
CA ALA A 174 6.96 -1.20 -11.66
C ALA A 174 7.96 -2.35 -11.83
N ILE A 175 9.22 -2.17 -11.38
CA ILE A 175 10.22 -3.26 -11.36
C ILE A 175 9.73 -4.42 -10.49
N ALA A 176 9.30 -4.15 -9.26
CA ALA A 176 8.84 -5.18 -8.34
C ALA A 176 7.64 -5.96 -8.90
N ARG A 177 6.65 -5.27 -9.48
CA ARG A 177 5.49 -5.92 -10.10
C ARG A 177 5.88 -6.77 -11.30
N ALA A 178 6.78 -6.27 -12.15
CA ALA A 178 7.26 -7.03 -13.29
C ALA A 178 8.00 -8.31 -12.86
N ILE A 179 8.83 -8.23 -11.81
CA ILE A 179 9.50 -9.41 -11.23
C ILE A 179 8.46 -10.40 -10.65
N GLN A 180 7.50 -9.92 -9.85
CA GLN A 180 6.45 -10.78 -9.29
C GLN A 180 5.62 -11.47 -10.40
N CYS A 181 5.29 -10.75 -11.46
CA CYS A 181 4.60 -11.31 -12.62
C CYS A 181 5.44 -12.39 -13.33
N ILE A 182 6.73 -12.14 -13.55
CA ILE A 182 7.66 -13.12 -14.13
C ILE A 182 7.77 -14.36 -13.24
N ASN A 183 7.84 -14.21 -11.92
CA ASN A 183 7.93 -15.34 -11.00
C ASN A 183 6.68 -16.21 -11.05
N LYS A 184 5.52 -15.57 -11.17
CA LYS A 184 4.23 -16.25 -11.17
C LYS A 184 3.89 -16.91 -12.50
N HIS A 185 4.26 -16.28 -13.61
CA HIS A 185 3.79 -16.66 -14.94
C HIS A 185 4.90 -17.07 -15.92
N GLY A 186 6.17 -16.90 -15.55
CA GLY A 186 7.31 -17.11 -16.42
C GLY A 186 7.53 -15.97 -17.43
N ILE A 187 8.60 -16.08 -18.21
CA ILE A 187 9.10 -15.04 -19.12
C ILE A 187 8.37 -15.04 -20.48
N GLY A 188 7.37 -15.90 -20.68
CA GLY A 188 6.72 -16.13 -21.97
C GLY A 188 5.90 -14.95 -22.49
N GLN A 189 4.65 -15.18 -22.85
CA GLN A 189 3.79 -14.13 -23.43
C GLN A 189 3.65 -12.90 -22.51
N HIS A 190 3.67 -13.10 -21.18
CA HIS A 190 3.55 -12.03 -20.19
C HIS A 190 4.65 -10.97 -20.27
N TYR A 191 5.91 -11.35 -20.51
CA TYR A 191 6.99 -10.37 -20.64
C TYR A 191 6.89 -9.59 -21.95
N ILE A 192 6.47 -10.24 -23.04
CA ILE A 192 6.24 -9.59 -24.34
C ILE A 192 5.08 -8.60 -24.23
N ASP A 193 3.95 -9.02 -23.63
CA ASP A 193 2.78 -8.17 -23.42
C ASP A 193 3.14 -6.95 -22.57
N PHE A 194 3.91 -7.14 -21.51
CA PHE A 194 4.45 -6.06 -20.70
C PHE A 194 5.26 -5.06 -21.55
N LEU A 195 6.20 -5.54 -22.38
CA LEU A 195 7.01 -4.67 -23.25
C LEU A 195 6.15 -3.89 -24.26
N LEU A 196 5.18 -4.55 -24.89
CA LEU A 196 4.25 -3.93 -25.85
C LEU A 196 3.36 -2.87 -25.17
N LEU A 197 2.89 -3.16 -23.96
CA LEU A 197 2.04 -2.25 -23.20
C LEU A 197 2.80 -1.01 -22.75
N MET A 198 4.10 -1.10 -22.48
CA MET A 198 4.89 0.10 -22.23
C MET A 198 5.04 0.99 -23.48
N ASP A 199 5.05 0.42 -24.67
CA ASP A 199 5.21 1.18 -25.91
C ASP A 199 3.90 1.84 -26.40
N ASN A 200 2.76 1.37 -25.89
CA ASN A 200 1.44 1.98 -26.11
C ASN A 200 1.40 3.44 -25.58
N PRO A 201 1.09 4.44 -26.44
CA PRO A 201 1.02 5.85 -26.05
C PRO A 201 0.04 6.17 -24.91
N MET A 202 -1.05 5.42 -24.77
CA MET A 202 -2.03 5.63 -23.69
C MET A 202 -1.45 5.26 -22.33
N ASN A 203 -0.62 4.23 -22.27
CA ASN A 203 -0.01 3.76 -21.03
C ASN A 203 1.18 4.64 -20.60
N ARG A 204 1.80 5.37 -21.55
CA ARG A 204 2.85 6.35 -21.23
C ARG A 204 2.35 7.42 -20.25
N LYS A 205 1.08 7.81 -20.33
CA LYS A 205 0.47 8.80 -19.43
C LYS A 205 0.36 8.32 -17.98
N LEU A 206 0.43 7.01 -17.73
CA LEU A 206 0.41 6.45 -16.38
C LEU A 206 1.76 6.62 -15.67
N ILE A 207 2.84 6.79 -16.43
CA ILE A 207 4.18 7.02 -15.93
C ILE A 207 4.34 8.52 -15.71
N LYS A 208 4.33 8.96 -14.44
CA LYS A 208 4.53 10.37 -14.06
C LYS A 208 6.00 10.83 -14.14
N ASP A 209 6.94 9.95 -14.50
CA ASP A 209 8.34 10.31 -14.73
C ASP A 209 8.43 11.24 -15.97
N GLU A 210 9.08 12.39 -15.80
CA GLU A 210 9.27 13.39 -16.86
C GLU A 210 9.97 12.81 -18.10
N ASN A 211 10.71 11.70 -17.94
CA ASN A 211 11.38 10.99 -19.01
C ASN A 211 10.95 9.52 -19.07
N VAL A 212 9.77 9.29 -19.66
CA VAL A 212 9.20 7.95 -19.91
C VAL A 212 10.19 7.00 -20.60
N GLU A 213 11.03 7.49 -21.52
CA GLU A 213 12.03 6.64 -22.20
C GLU A 213 13.15 6.20 -21.26
N ARG A 214 13.60 7.08 -20.36
CA ARG A 214 14.55 6.73 -19.29
C ARG A 214 13.95 5.72 -18.33
N PHE A 215 12.68 5.88 -17.94
CA PHE A 215 11.95 4.93 -17.11
C PHE A 215 11.96 3.54 -17.75
N LYS A 216 11.52 3.44 -19.01
CA LYS A 216 11.49 2.18 -19.77
C LYS A 216 12.85 1.54 -19.86
N LYS A 217 13.88 2.32 -20.18
CA LYS A 217 15.26 1.83 -20.30
C LYS A 217 15.72 1.17 -19.01
N LYS A 218 15.58 1.88 -17.88
CA LYS A 218 15.98 1.34 -16.56
C LYS A 218 15.18 0.11 -16.16
N LEU A 219 13.88 0.10 -16.42
CA LEU A 219 13.01 -1.04 -16.15
C LEU A 219 13.46 -2.27 -16.96
N LYS A 220 13.68 -2.13 -18.27
CA LYS A 220 14.21 -3.20 -19.14
C LYS A 220 15.57 -3.70 -18.67
N GLU A 221 16.49 -2.81 -18.31
CA GLU A 221 17.81 -3.17 -17.79
C GLU A 221 17.72 -3.98 -16.49
N ARG A 222 16.89 -3.55 -15.53
CA ARG A 222 16.72 -4.26 -14.25
C ARG A 222 16.10 -5.63 -14.42
N ILE A 223 15.10 -5.77 -15.28
CA ILE A 223 14.51 -7.08 -15.58
C ILE A 223 15.50 -7.98 -16.28
N ARG A 224 16.27 -7.47 -17.26
CA ARG A 224 17.34 -8.26 -17.91
C ARG A 224 18.34 -8.83 -16.91
N VAL A 225 18.86 -8.00 -16.00
CA VAL A 225 19.79 -8.45 -14.96
C VAL A 225 19.16 -9.47 -14.03
N TYR A 226 17.89 -9.29 -13.67
CA TYR A 226 17.15 -10.27 -12.87
C TYR A 226 17.08 -11.64 -13.57
N LEU A 227 16.70 -11.66 -14.86
CA LEU A 227 16.61 -12.89 -15.66
C LEU A 227 17.96 -13.58 -15.86
N GLU A 228 19.03 -12.82 -16.06
CA GLU A 228 20.39 -13.36 -16.19
C GLU A 228 20.84 -14.09 -14.91
N ARG A 229 20.43 -13.61 -13.73
CA ARG A 229 20.71 -14.27 -12.43
C ARG A 229 19.92 -15.56 -12.21
N GLN A 230 18.69 -15.65 -12.72
CA GLN A 230 17.86 -16.86 -12.56
C GLN A 230 18.32 -18.03 -13.46
N ARG A 231 19.22 -17.77 -14.41
CA ARG A 231 19.79 -18.80 -15.31
C ARG A 231 21.11 -19.38 -14.81
N GLN A 232 21.68 -18.81 -13.74
CA GLN A 232 22.90 -19.26 -13.08
C GLN A 232 22.53 -20.19 -11.92
#